data_AF-D8PVT8-F1
#
_entry.id   AF-D8PVT8-F1
#
_cell.length_a   1.000
_cell.length_b   1.000
_cell.length_c   1.000
_cell.angle_alpha   90.00
_cell.angle_beta   90.00
_cell.angle_gamma   90.00
#
_symmetry.space_group_name_H-M   'P 1'
#
loop_
_entity.id
_entity.type
_entity.pdbx_description
1 polymer ?
#
loop_
_entity_poly.entity_id
_entity_poly.type
_entity_poly.pdbx_seq_one_letter_code
_entity_poly.pdbx_strand_id
1 'polypeptide(L)'
;MGLWSHLLRVLSTVHGRLVPAATKEEPSHVIDTSPLKQVRIVEHYNEYYSPRVGEKTPSPASAMAPLPPSQQPVASSSTNPAAHMSMPTHEHVTTAQPLPPPTHIPSGNATRPRKRKRSNSATVHRLLAPGSPLHFNLRAQRPSVTTSRSHGDMSTDLLYEPATAPALPTLTVVVPGTPWALPITASNASYVNVMDVLSALHSGLRYGVTSDEYYGLPTREERDAVAAAYAARCDRVPEADRDEERKKGIKRIDFLTSHYRFRGLDYSHQGAGVFTLHVQQAR
;
A
#
# COMPACT_ATOMS: atom_id res chain seq x y z
N MET A 1 11.11 7.30 -20.44
CA MET A 1 11.39 8.67 -19.97
C MET A 1 10.41 9.66 -20.64
N GLY A 2 9.12 9.68 -20.26
CA GLY A 2 8.19 10.62 -20.91
C GLY A 2 6.68 10.31 -20.84
N LEU A 3 6.17 9.71 -19.76
CA LEU A 3 4.74 9.39 -19.61
C LEU A 3 4.00 10.22 -18.55
N TRP A 4 4.66 11.22 -17.97
CA TRP A 4 4.05 12.16 -17.01
C TRP A 4 3.59 13.49 -17.64
N SER A 5 4.08 13.85 -18.82
CA SER A 5 3.74 15.14 -19.46
C SER A 5 2.34 15.18 -20.09
N HIS A 6 1.65 14.04 -20.23
CA HIS A 6 0.33 14.01 -20.89
C HIS A 6 -0.88 13.90 -19.94
N LEU A 7 -0.69 13.47 -18.69
CA LEU A 7 -1.81 13.30 -17.75
C LEU A 7 -2.11 14.55 -16.89
N LEU A 8 -1.25 15.57 -16.93
CA LEU A 8 -1.46 16.85 -16.24
C LEU A 8 -1.86 18.03 -17.17
N ARG A 9 -2.11 17.80 -18.46
CA ARG A 9 -2.33 18.88 -19.45
C ARG A 9 -3.76 19.07 -19.97
N VAL A 10 -4.78 18.41 -19.40
CA VAL A 10 -6.15 18.43 -19.97
C VAL A 10 -7.21 19.19 -19.13
N LEU A 11 -6.90 19.81 -17.98
CA LEU A 11 -7.91 20.55 -17.22
C LEU A 11 -7.42 21.90 -16.64
N SER A 12 -7.05 22.84 -17.52
CA SER A 12 -7.08 24.26 -17.15
C SER A 12 -7.22 25.16 -18.38
N THR A 13 -8.43 25.17 -18.93
CA THR A 13 -8.87 26.30 -19.75
C THR A 13 -10.24 26.69 -19.21
N VAL A 14 -10.39 27.98 -18.89
CA VAL A 14 -11.63 28.80 -18.93
C VAL A 14 -11.83 29.69 -17.68
N HIS A 15 -11.82 31.01 -17.97
CA HIS A 15 -12.09 32.23 -17.16
C HIS A 15 -11.03 32.67 -16.13
N GLY A 16 -10.66 33.94 -16.02
CA GLY A 16 -11.18 35.19 -16.58
C GLY A 16 -10.60 36.34 -15.77
N ARG A 17 -10.15 37.38 -16.47
CA ARG A 17 -9.35 38.52 -16.01
C ARG A 17 -10.23 39.57 -15.32
N LEU A 18 -9.88 40.05 -14.13
CA LEU A 18 -10.29 41.36 -13.58
C LEU A 18 -9.37 41.76 -12.40
N VAL A 19 -8.84 42.98 -12.45
CA VAL A 19 -7.92 43.68 -11.52
C VAL A 19 -8.29 45.18 -11.64
N PRO A 20 -8.13 46.05 -10.62
CA PRO A 20 -8.33 45.91 -9.17
C PRO A 20 -9.17 47.09 -8.58
N ALA A 21 -9.43 47.08 -7.28
CA ALA A 21 -9.71 48.30 -6.51
C ALA A 21 -8.84 48.30 -5.24
N ALA A 22 -8.15 49.41 -5.02
CA ALA A 22 -7.18 49.61 -3.96
C ALA A 22 -7.85 49.98 -2.63
N THR A 23 -7.43 49.34 -1.54
CA THR A 23 -7.68 49.80 -0.18
C THR A 23 -6.44 49.64 0.70
N LYS A 24 -6.33 50.60 1.61
CA LYS A 24 -5.22 51.01 2.47
C LYS A 24 -4.73 49.93 3.44
N GLU A 25 -3.43 49.91 3.65
CA GLU A 25 -2.71 49.02 4.56
C GLU A 25 -2.87 49.39 6.05
N GLU A 26 -2.96 48.35 6.88
CA GLU A 26 -2.75 48.36 8.33
C GLU A 26 -1.62 47.33 8.66
N PRO A 27 -0.66 47.63 9.55
CA PRO A 27 0.52 46.80 9.74
C PRO A 27 0.22 45.62 10.67
N SER A 28 -0.03 44.45 10.07
CA SER A 28 -0.16 43.19 10.78
C SER A 28 1.20 42.47 10.85
N HIS A 29 1.52 41.92 12.03
CA HIS A 29 2.69 41.09 12.29
C HIS A 29 2.78 39.93 11.28
N VAL A 30 3.72 40.03 10.34
CA VAL A 30 4.00 38.99 9.35
C VAL A 30 4.76 37.85 10.03
N ILE A 31 4.04 36.79 10.42
CA ILE A 31 4.66 35.48 10.62
C ILE A 31 5.01 34.96 9.22
N ASP A 32 6.28 35.11 8.86
CA ASP A 32 6.87 34.61 7.62
C ASP A 32 6.80 33.07 7.60
N THR A 33 5.72 32.56 7.02
CA THR A 33 5.47 31.14 6.74
C THR A 33 5.97 30.75 5.36
N SER A 34 7.08 31.36 4.90
CA SER A 34 7.67 31.03 3.60
C SER A 34 8.00 29.52 3.50
N PRO A 35 7.48 28.82 2.47
CA PRO A 35 7.74 27.38 2.26
C PRO A 35 9.23 27.05 2.19
N LEU A 36 10.07 28.01 1.81
CA LEU A 36 11.52 27.87 1.70
C LEU A 36 12.24 27.66 3.05
N LYS A 37 11.69 28.12 4.18
CA LYS A 37 12.25 27.78 5.51
C LYS A 37 11.87 26.37 5.96
N GLN A 38 10.69 25.89 5.59
CA GLN A 38 10.27 24.51 5.88
C GLN A 38 11.05 23.48 5.05
N VAL A 39 11.44 23.80 3.82
CA VAL A 39 12.34 22.93 3.04
C VAL A 39 13.71 22.81 3.72
N ARG A 40 14.28 23.90 4.24
CA ARG A 40 15.53 23.82 5.05
C ARG A 40 15.36 23.04 6.35
N ILE A 41 14.18 23.07 6.96
CA ILE A 41 13.88 22.24 8.13
C ILE A 41 13.80 20.77 7.71
N VAL A 42 13.18 20.42 6.57
CA VAL A 42 13.19 19.04 6.07
C VAL A 42 14.62 18.57 5.74
N GLU A 43 15.47 19.43 5.16
CA GLU A 43 16.89 19.13 4.91
C GLU A 43 17.66 18.92 6.22
N HIS A 44 17.52 19.82 7.20
CA HIS A 44 18.19 19.70 8.50
C HIS A 44 17.70 18.50 9.32
N TYR A 45 16.45 18.07 9.13
CA TYR A 45 15.90 16.90 9.83
C TYR A 45 16.21 15.57 9.12
N ASN A 46 16.30 15.52 7.78
CA ASN A 46 16.73 14.31 7.07
C ASN A 46 18.25 14.08 7.18
N GLU A 47 19.05 15.14 7.26
CA GLU A 47 20.50 15.05 7.44
C GLU A 47 20.86 14.54 8.86
N TYR A 48 20.00 14.76 9.86
CA TYR A 48 20.19 14.26 11.23
C TYR A 48 19.73 12.81 11.45
N TYR A 49 18.90 12.25 10.56
CA TYR A 49 18.28 10.92 10.78
C TYR A 49 18.54 9.88 9.68
N SER A 50 19.35 10.19 8.66
CA SER A 50 20.01 9.12 7.89
C SER A 50 21.05 8.46 8.80
N PRO A 51 20.96 7.15 9.13
CA PRO A 51 22.01 6.49 9.89
C PRO A 51 23.27 6.54 9.04
N ARG A 52 24.21 7.42 9.41
CA ARG A 52 25.57 7.40 8.85
C ARG A 52 26.17 6.05 9.23
N VAL A 53 26.07 5.09 8.32
CA VAL A 53 26.85 3.85 8.39
C VAL A 53 28.28 4.26 8.11
N GLY A 54 29.06 4.38 9.18
CA GLY A 54 30.51 4.51 9.11
C GLY A 54 31.04 5.87 9.53
N GLU A 55 31.07 6.13 10.83
CA GLU A 55 32.10 6.99 11.39
C GLU A 55 32.50 6.50 12.78
N LYS A 56 33.81 6.28 12.93
CA LYS A 56 34.48 5.56 14.01
C LYS A 56 34.27 6.26 15.35
N THR A 57 33.71 5.54 16.31
CA THR A 57 33.57 5.97 17.70
C THR A 57 34.94 5.90 18.41
N PRO A 58 35.45 6.99 19.01
CA PRO A 58 36.52 6.89 20.00
C PRO A 58 35.94 6.41 21.34
N SER A 59 36.61 5.42 21.93
CA SER A 59 36.25 4.80 23.22
C SER A 59 36.15 5.81 24.36
N PRO A 60 35.08 5.80 25.17
CA PRO A 60 35.12 6.38 26.50
C PRO A 60 35.62 5.35 27.51
N ALA A 61 36.58 5.80 28.32
CA ALA A 61 37.22 5.04 29.37
C ALA A 61 36.26 4.67 30.51
N SER A 62 36.58 3.53 31.11
CA SER A 62 35.98 2.86 32.26
C SER A 62 35.49 3.77 33.40
N ALA A 63 34.24 3.58 33.80
CA ALA A 63 33.77 3.80 35.16
C ALA A 63 33.06 2.52 35.62
N MET A 64 33.69 1.80 36.56
CA MET A 64 33.16 0.59 37.17
C MET A 64 31.91 0.92 37.99
N ALA A 65 30.77 0.33 37.63
CA ALA A 65 29.60 0.23 38.50
C ALA A 65 29.44 -1.22 38.99
N PRO A 66 28.98 -1.46 40.24
CA PRO A 66 28.91 -2.79 40.82
C PRO A 66 27.76 -3.63 40.25
N LEU A 67 28.04 -4.92 40.08
CA LEU A 67 27.13 -5.96 39.62
C LEU A 67 25.92 -6.17 40.55
N PRO A 68 24.69 -6.28 40.03
CA PRO A 68 23.57 -6.84 40.79
C PRO A 68 23.71 -8.38 40.92
N PRO A 69 23.23 -8.98 42.02
CA PRO A 69 23.34 -10.41 42.26
C PRO A 69 22.50 -11.24 41.30
N SER A 70 23.10 -12.32 40.80
CA SER A 70 22.47 -13.39 40.03
C SER A 70 21.27 -13.98 40.78
N GLN A 71 20.08 -13.89 40.19
CA GLN A 71 18.97 -14.76 40.55
C GLN A 71 18.97 -15.95 39.60
N GLN A 72 19.14 -17.13 40.21
CA GLN A 72 19.16 -18.42 39.55
C GLN A 72 17.78 -18.78 39.00
N PRO A 73 17.69 -19.49 37.86
CA PRO A 73 16.44 -20.05 37.38
C PRO A 73 16.07 -21.29 38.21
N VAL A 74 14.91 -21.24 38.85
CA VAL A 74 14.27 -22.43 39.43
C VAL A 74 13.73 -23.32 38.31
N ALA A 75 14.18 -24.57 38.33
CA ALA A 75 13.73 -25.62 37.45
C ALA A 75 12.26 -25.96 37.75
N SER A 76 11.42 -25.89 36.72
CA SER A 76 10.08 -26.48 36.75
C SER A 76 10.06 -27.68 35.81
N SER A 77 10.21 -28.83 36.43
CA SER A 77 9.86 -30.15 35.91
C SER A 77 8.37 -30.19 35.51
N SER A 78 8.08 -30.52 34.25
CA SER A 78 6.75 -30.99 33.84
C SER A 78 6.85 -32.02 32.73
N THR A 79 7.01 -33.27 33.18
CA THR A 79 6.33 -34.48 32.73
C THR A 79 5.80 -34.52 31.29
N ASN A 80 6.52 -35.30 30.47
CA ASN A 80 6.01 -35.97 29.29
C ASN A 80 4.92 -37.00 29.67
N PRO A 81 3.82 -37.08 28.92
CA PRO A 81 3.18 -38.35 28.65
C PRO A 81 3.50 -38.81 27.23
N ALA A 82 4.29 -39.88 27.17
CA ALA A 82 4.27 -40.81 26.06
C ALA A 82 2.85 -41.39 25.94
N ALA A 83 2.30 -41.50 24.72
CA ALA A 83 1.58 -42.68 24.29
C ALA A 83 1.11 -42.60 22.82
N HIS A 84 1.20 -43.75 22.17
CA HIS A 84 0.45 -44.20 21.00
C HIS A 84 0.87 -43.69 19.61
N MET A 85 1.90 -44.38 19.12
CA MET A 85 1.92 -44.92 17.75
C MET A 85 0.65 -45.75 17.50
N SER A 86 -0.14 -45.34 16.51
CA SER A 86 -1.14 -46.19 15.86
C SER A 86 -0.99 -46.03 14.35
N MET A 87 -0.38 -47.04 13.74
CA MET A 87 -0.37 -47.30 12.31
C MET A 87 -1.73 -47.87 11.91
N PRO A 88 -2.44 -47.30 10.91
CA PRO A 88 -3.42 -48.04 10.15
C PRO A 88 -2.76 -48.61 8.89
N THR A 89 -2.37 -49.88 8.96
CA THR A 89 -2.26 -50.76 7.79
C THR A 89 -3.66 -50.97 7.21
N HIS A 90 -3.99 -50.29 6.11
CA HIS A 90 -5.13 -50.66 5.28
C HIS A 90 -4.64 -51.44 4.07
N GLU A 91 -4.87 -52.74 4.15
CA GLU A 91 -4.62 -53.69 3.08
C GLU A 91 -5.75 -53.65 2.04
N HIS A 92 -5.32 -53.71 0.78
CA HIS A 92 -5.98 -54.14 -0.44
C HIS A 92 -7.44 -54.63 -0.40
N VAL A 93 -8.30 -53.99 -1.21
CA VAL A 93 -9.17 -54.72 -2.15
C VAL A 93 -9.24 -53.92 -3.46
N THR A 94 -8.40 -54.28 -4.44
CA THR A 94 -8.59 -53.87 -5.83
C THR A 94 -9.51 -54.89 -6.48
N THR A 95 -10.82 -54.65 -6.41
CA THR A 95 -11.80 -55.38 -7.22
C THR A 95 -11.65 -54.90 -8.67
N ALA A 96 -11.05 -55.74 -9.50
CA ALA A 96 -11.02 -55.55 -10.94
C ALA A 96 -12.45 -55.58 -11.49
N GLN A 97 -13.00 -54.41 -11.83
CA GLN A 97 -14.22 -54.32 -12.60
C GLN A 97 -13.95 -54.71 -14.07
N PRO A 98 -14.84 -55.50 -14.70
CA PRO A 98 -14.77 -55.76 -16.13
C PRO A 98 -14.99 -54.47 -16.92
N LEU A 99 -14.10 -54.19 -17.87
CA LEU A 99 -14.24 -53.10 -18.84
C LEU A 99 -15.52 -53.30 -19.68
N PRO A 100 -16.35 -52.26 -19.85
CA PRO A 100 -17.46 -52.31 -20.80
C PRO A 100 -16.93 -52.37 -22.25
N PRO A 101 -17.69 -52.99 -23.17
CA PRO A 101 -17.30 -53.10 -24.58
C PRO A 101 -17.22 -51.72 -25.25
N PRO A 102 -16.35 -51.56 -26.28
CA PRO A 102 -16.19 -50.31 -27.00
C PRO A 102 -17.46 -49.97 -27.78
N THR A 103 -18.22 -49.00 -27.30
CA THR A 103 -19.33 -48.41 -28.05
C THR A 103 -18.76 -47.59 -29.20
N HIS A 104 -19.04 -47.99 -30.44
CA HIS A 104 -18.73 -47.23 -31.63
C HIS A 104 -19.35 -45.83 -31.55
N ILE A 105 -18.51 -44.82 -31.34
CA ILE A 105 -18.90 -43.42 -31.40
C ILE A 105 -19.05 -43.06 -32.89
N PRO A 106 -20.24 -42.62 -33.35
CA PRO A 106 -20.40 -42.13 -34.71
C PRO A 106 -19.52 -40.90 -34.92
N SER A 107 -18.78 -40.92 -36.03
CA SER A 107 -17.89 -39.87 -36.53
C SER A 107 -18.67 -38.58 -36.80
N GLY A 108 -18.97 -37.83 -35.74
CA GLY A 108 -19.57 -36.52 -35.79
C GLY A 108 -18.51 -35.45 -36.00
N ASN A 109 -18.59 -34.79 -37.17
CA ASN A 109 -17.94 -33.54 -37.57
C ASN A 109 -17.06 -32.87 -36.50
N ALA A 110 -15.75 -33.04 -36.66
CA ALA A 110 -14.71 -32.40 -35.86
C ALA A 110 -14.89 -30.88 -35.85
N THR A 111 -15.56 -30.37 -34.82
CA THR A 111 -15.59 -28.95 -34.51
C THR A 111 -14.18 -28.56 -34.10
N ARG A 112 -13.50 -27.88 -35.02
CA ARG A 112 -12.17 -27.28 -34.88
C ARG A 112 -11.97 -26.78 -33.43
N PRO A 113 -10.95 -27.23 -32.70
CA PRO A 113 -10.70 -26.77 -31.34
C PRO A 113 -10.52 -25.26 -31.39
N ARG A 114 -11.53 -24.53 -30.91
CA ARG A 114 -11.42 -23.08 -30.71
C ARG A 114 -10.22 -22.90 -29.79
N LYS A 115 -9.12 -22.35 -30.31
CA LYS A 115 -7.98 -21.88 -29.53
C LYS A 115 -8.55 -20.90 -28.51
N ARG A 116 -8.90 -21.41 -27.32
CA ARG A 116 -9.30 -20.60 -26.17
C ARG A 116 -8.07 -19.77 -25.87
N LYS A 117 -8.12 -18.51 -26.30
CA LYS A 117 -7.14 -17.50 -25.97
C LYS A 117 -7.19 -17.42 -24.45
N ARG A 118 -6.30 -18.16 -23.77
CA ARG A 118 -6.14 -18.11 -22.33
C ARG A 118 -5.63 -16.70 -22.04
N SER A 119 -6.56 -15.77 -21.83
CA SER A 119 -6.21 -14.52 -21.18
C SER A 119 -5.88 -14.90 -19.76
N ASN A 120 -4.61 -15.18 -19.49
CA ASN A 120 -4.09 -15.39 -18.13
C ASN A 120 -4.12 -14.09 -17.29
N SER A 121 -4.91 -13.09 -17.70
CA SER A 121 -5.12 -11.86 -16.96
C SER A 121 -6.16 -12.13 -15.90
N ALA A 122 -5.75 -12.13 -14.63
CA ALA A 122 -6.68 -12.13 -13.53
C ALA A 122 -7.50 -10.83 -13.54
N THR A 123 -8.82 -10.95 -13.44
CA THR A 123 -9.74 -9.82 -13.35
C THR A 123 -9.83 -9.36 -11.91
N VAL A 124 -9.73 -8.05 -11.67
CA VAL A 124 -9.84 -7.46 -10.32
C VAL A 124 -11.29 -7.53 -9.83
N HIS A 125 -11.46 -7.76 -8.52
CA HIS A 125 -12.78 -7.75 -7.86
C HIS A 125 -13.52 -6.42 -8.07
N ARG A 126 -14.85 -6.44 -8.19
CA ARG A 126 -15.66 -5.23 -8.48
C ARG A 126 -15.44 -4.07 -7.49
N LEU A 127 -15.12 -4.38 -6.23
CA LEU A 127 -14.85 -3.37 -5.20
C LEU A 127 -13.45 -2.74 -5.32
N LEU A 128 -12.57 -3.38 -6.06
CA LEU A 128 -11.22 -2.90 -6.34
C LEU A 128 -11.10 -2.40 -7.78
N ALA A 129 -12.04 -2.70 -8.67
CA ALA A 129 -11.98 -2.27 -10.07
C ALA A 129 -12.14 -0.73 -10.22
N PRO A 130 -11.70 -0.14 -11.34
CA PRO A 130 -11.92 1.27 -11.61
C PRO A 130 -13.41 1.62 -11.63
N GLY A 131 -13.79 2.71 -10.95
CA GLY A 131 -15.20 3.07 -10.79
C GLY A 131 -15.90 2.34 -9.65
N SER A 132 -15.14 1.67 -8.79
CA SER A 132 -15.64 1.06 -7.57
C SER A 132 -16.48 2.05 -6.73
N PRO A 133 -17.59 1.59 -6.12
CA PRO A 133 -18.38 2.40 -5.19
C PRO A 133 -17.67 2.64 -3.84
N LEU A 134 -16.46 2.10 -3.67
CA LEU A 134 -15.70 2.10 -2.43
C LEU A 134 -15.05 3.47 -2.20
N HIS A 135 -15.42 4.10 -1.10
CA HIS A 135 -14.81 5.32 -0.58
C HIS A 135 -13.76 4.94 0.46
N PHE A 136 -12.50 5.00 0.04
CA PHE A 136 -11.36 4.74 0.92
C PHE A 136 -10.35 5.85 0.81
N ASN A 137 -10.12 6.51 1.94
CA ASN A 137 -9.17 7.59 2.07
C ASN A 137 -7.84 7.02 2.59
N LEU A 138 -6.84 6.95 1.71
CA LEU A 138 -5.52 6.39 2.03
C LEU A 138 -4.78 7.21 3.11
N ARG A 139 -5.15 8.49 3.28
CA ARG A 139 -4.62 9.39 4.31
C ARG A 139 -5.31 9.30 5.66
N ALA A 140 -6.50 8.71 5.76
CA ALA A 140 -7.24 8.65 7.01
C ALA A 140 -6.44 7.87 8.07
N GLN A 141 -6.20 8.47 9.23
CA GLN A 141 -5.34 7.91 10.28
C GLN A 141 -5.77 6.49 10.69
N ARG A 142 -7.08 6.26 10.74
CA ARG A 142 -7.68 4.93 10.82
C ARG A 142 -8.24 4.54 9.45
N PRO A 143 -8.01 3.31 8.97
CA PRO A 143 -8.64 2.84 7.75
C PRO A 143 -10.16 2.84 7.97
N SER A 144 -10.88 3.51 7.08
CA SER A 144 -12.34 3.51 7.08
C SER A 144 -12.80 3.23 5.66
N VAL A 145 -13.51 2.12 5.49
CA VAL A 145 -14.08 1.69 4.22
C VAL A 145 -15.56 2.01 4.27
N THR A 146 -16.00 2.88 3.36
CA THR A 146 -17.41 3.24 3.23
C THR A 146 -17.83 3.07 1.77
N THR A 147 -19.13 2.96 1.51
CA THR A 147 -19.69 2.99 0.16
C THR A 147 -20.37 4.31 -0.12
N SER A 148 -20.53 4.62 -1.41
CA SER A 148 -21.48 5.67 -1.80
C SER A 148 -22.87 5.35 -1.26
N ARG A 149 -23.56 6.38 -0.74
CA ARG A 149 -24.91 6.30 -0.14
C ARG A 149 -25.96 5.69 -1.08
N SER A 150 -25.71 5.73 -2.39
CA SER A 150 -26.57 5.12 -3.40
C SER A 150 -26.53 3.58 -3.43
N HIS A 151 -25.55 2.96 -2.78
CA HIS A 151 -25.31 1.51 -2.86
C HIS A 151 -25.76 0.71 -1.63
N GLY A 152 -26.43 1.34 -0.66
CA GLY A 152 -26.81 0.69 0.60
C GLY A 152 -25.62 0.33 1.48
N ASP A 153 -25.90 -0.18 2.68
CA ASP A 153 -24.87 -0.69 3.58
C ASP A 153 -24.20 -1.91 2.94
N MET A 154 -22.90 -1.79 2.71
CA MET A 154 -22.11 -2.89 2.17
C MET A 154 -21.99 -4.00 3.22
N SER A 155 -22.35 -5.24 2.86
CA SER A 155 -22.02 -6.38 3.71
C SER A 155 -20.51 -6.49 3.89
N THR A 156 -20.08 -6.65 5.14
CA THR A 156 -18.69 -6.91 5.52
C THR A 156 -18.11 -8.15 4.83
N ASP A 157 -18.96 -9.11 4.46
CA ASP A 157 -18.54 -10.35 3.81
C ASP A 157 -17.90 -10.11 2.45
N LEU A 158 -18.32 -9.06 1.74
CA LEU A 158 -17.74 -8.67 0.44
C LEU A 158 -16.26 -8.26 0.54
N LEU A 159 -15.79 -7.87 1.74
CA LEU A 159 -14.39 -7.54 1.97
C LEU A 159 -13.51 -8.79 2.10
N TYR A 160 -14.11 -9.96 2.39
CA TYR A 160 -13.42 -11.24 2.51
C TYR A 160 -13.50 -12.09 1.23
N GLU A 161 -14.20 -11.62 0.20
CA GLU A 161 -14.19 -12.22 -1.14
C GLU A 161 -12.81 -12.11 -1.80
N PRO A 162 -12.46 -13.04 -2.72
CA PRO A 162 -11.20 -12.97 -3.46
C PRO A 162 -11.01 -11.62 -4.18
N ALA A 163 -9.82 -11.03 -4.05
CA ALA A 163 -9.47 -9.76 -4.69
C ALA A 163 -9.38 -9.88 -6.22
N THR A 164 -9.26 -11.11 -6.74
CA THR A 164 -9.05 -11.40 -8.15
C THR A 164 -9.80 -12.67 -8.58
N ALA A 165 -10.09 -12.76 -9.88
CA ALA A 165 -10.63 -13.95 -10.54
C ALA A 165 -9.75 -14.31 -11.75
N PRO A 166 -9.04 -15.46 -11.76
CA PRO A 166 -8.98 -16.45 -10.68
C PRO A 166 -8.34 -15.89 -9.40
N ALA A 167 -8.64 -16.51 -8.26
CA ALA A 167 -8.12 -16.10 -6.97
C ALA A 167 -6.59 -16.32 -6.90
N LEU A 168 -5.84 -15.27 -6.57
CA LEU A 168 -4.38 -15.30 -6.47
C LEU A 168 -3.92 -15.31 -5.00
N PRO A 169 -2.89 -16.11 -4.64
CA PRO A 169 -2.31 -16.14 -3.30
C PRO A 169 -1.47 -14.89 -2.98
N THR A 170 -0.97 -14.22 -4.01
CA THR A 170 -0.14 -13.02 -3.92
C THR A 170 -0.46 -12.06 -5.06
N LEU A 171 -0.35 -10.76 -4.81
CA LEU A 171 -0.45 -9.72 -5.83
C LEU A 171 0.50 -8.58 -5.53
N THR A 172 0.85 -7.82 -6.56
CA THR A 172 1.75 -6.66 -6.43
C THR A 172 1.04 -5.43 -6.95
N VAL A 173 0.97 -4.39 -6.13
CA VAL A 173 0.38 -3.10 -6.54
C VAL A 173 1.48 -2.08 -6.78
N VAL A 174 1.53 -1.54 -7.99
CA VAL A 174 2.45 -0.47 -8.39
C VAL A 174 1.75 0.86 -8.19
N VAL A 175 2.46 1.80 -7.56
CA VAL A 175 1.98 3.17 -7.38
C VAL A 175 2.61 4.03 -8.49
N PRO A 176 1.80 4.60 -9.41
CA PRO A 176 2.33 5.38 -10.53
C PRO A 176 3.25 6.52 -10.07
N GLY A 177 4.39 6.67 -10.77
CA GLY A 177 5.33 7.78 -10.53
C GLY A 177 6.23 7.60 -9.33
N THR A 178 6.19 6.42 -8.71
CA THR A 178 7.06 6.08 -7.60
C THR A 178 7.85 4.82 -7.94
N PRO A 179 9.01 4.59 -7.30
CA PRO A 179 9.79 3.37 -7.52
C PRO A 179 9.24 2.16 -6.76
N TRP A 180 8.15 2.32 -5.99
CA TRP A 180 7.67 1.29 -5.08
C TRP A 180 6.62 0.38 -5.71
N ALA A 181 6.77 -0.90 -5.41
CA ALA A 181 5.75 -1.89 -5.55
C ALA A 181 5.36 -2.39 -4.16
N LEU A 182 4.05 -2.56 -3.93
CA LEU A 182 3.49 -3.04 -2.68
C LEU A 182 3.13 -4.53 -2.86
N PRO A 183 3.97 -5.47 -2.37
CA PRO A 183 3.62 -6.88 -2.37
C PRO A 183 2.51 -7.13 -1.34
N ILE A 184 1.50 -7.88 -1.75
CA ILE A 184 0.33 -8.21 -0.94
C ILE A 184 0.20 -9.73 -0.94
N THR A 185 0.17 -10.29 0.27
CA THR A 185 0.06 -11.73 0.52
C THR A 185 -1.22 -11.99 1.27
N ALA A 186 -1.82 -13.17 1.04
CA ALA A 186 -3.03 -13.57 1.75
C ALA A 186 -2.76 -13.67 3.26
N SER A 187 -3.60 -13.05 4.08
CA SER A 187 -3.39 -13.03 5.53
C SER A 187 -3.79 -14.34 6.21
N ASN A 188 -4.96 -14.88 5.87
CA ASN A 188 -5.57 -16.02 6.56
C ASN A 188 -6.22 -17.05 5.61
N ALA A 189 -5.93 -16.96 4.31
CA ALA A 189 -6.59 -17.77 3.28
C ALA A 189 -5.59 -18.23 2.21
N SER A 190 -6.04 -19.10 1.30
CA SER A 190 -5.26 -19.52 0.14
C SER A 190 -5.19 -18.45 -0.97
N TYR A 191 -5.86 -17.31 -0.78
CA TYR A 191 -5.94 -16.21 -1.73
C TYR A 191 -6.01 -14.85 -1.03
N VAL A 192 -5.54 -13.81 -1.71
CA VAL A 192 -5.67 -12.42 -1.27
C VAL A 192 -7.13 -11.99 -1.39
N ASN A 193 -7.71 -11.50 -0.31
CA ASN A 193 -9.06 -10.94 -0.30
C ASN A 193 -9.05 -9.40 -0.44
N VAL A 194 -10.23 -8.78 -0.58
CA VAL A 194 -10.34 -7.32 -0.74
C VAL A 194 -9.80 -6.55 0.47
N MET A 195 -10.03 -7.04 1.69
CA MET A 195 -9.53 -6.42 2.93
C MET A 195 -8.01 -6.42 3.00
N ASP A 196 -7.36 -7.53 2.61
CA ASP A 196 -5.90 -7.64 2.54
C ASP A 196 -5.32 -6.55 1.64
N VAL A 197 -5.95 -6.31 0.49
CA VAL A 197 -5.53 -5.26 -0.45
C VAL A 197 -5.62 -3.89 0.18
N LEU A 198 -6.79 -3.52 0.74
CA LEU A 198 -7.00 -2.19 1.32
C LEU A 198 -6.07 -1.95 2.52
N SER A 199 -5.86 -2.97 3.34
CA SER A 199 -4.99 -2.92 4.52
C SER A 199 -3.52 -2.77 4.13
N ALA A 200 -3.06 -3.52 3.13
CA ALA A 200 -1.70 -3.42 2.62
C ALA A 200 -1.44 -2.08 1.91
N LEU A 201 -2.43 -1.52 1.19
CA LEU A 201 -2.32 -0.16 0.64
C LEU A 201 -2.20 0.89 1.75
N HIS A 202 -3.04 0.81 2.78
CA HIS A 202 -3.06 1.77 3.89
C HIS A 202 -1.77 1.76 4.71
N SER A 203 -1.27 0.57 5.04
CA SER A 203 -0.04 0.39 5.81
C SER A 203 1.20 0.63 4.94
N GLY A 204 1.24 0.09 3.72
CA GLY A 204 2.37 0.20 2.79
C GLY A 204 2.67 1.63 2.35
N LEU A 205 1.64 2.46 2.18
CA LEU A 205 1.83 3.89 1.87
C LEU A 205 2.26 4.71 3.10
N ARG A 206 2.21 4.15 4.31
CA ARG A 206 2.65 4.85 5.53
C ARG A 206 4.11 4.63 5.89
N TYR A 207 4.83 3.79 5.16
CA TYR A 207 6.26 3.66 5.34
C TYR A 207 6.98 4.99 5.10
N GLY A 208 8.03 5.22 5.90
CA GLY A 208 8.94 6.35 5.73
C GLY A 208 9.66 6.27 4.39
N VAL A 209 10.02 7.44 3.87
CA VAL A 209 10.71 7.61 2.59
C VAL A 209 12.18 7.91 2.85
N THR A 210 13.07 7.31 2.06
CA THR A 210 14.51 7.60 2.14
C THR A 210 14.86 8.91 1.42
N SER A 211 16.01 9.50 1.76
CA SER A 211 16.51 10.68 1.05
C SER A 211 16.64 10.43 -0.45
N ASP A 212 17.15 9.27 -0.85
CA ASP A 212 17.32 8.90 -2.27
C ASP A 212 15.98 8.84 -3.02
N GLU A 213 14.93 8.34 -2.37
CA GLU A 213 13.59 8.28 -2.95
C GLU A 213 12.99 9.69 -3.15
N TYR A 214 13.23 10.61 -2.21
CA TYR A 214 12.77 12.00 -2.28
C TYR A 214 13.56 12.83 -3.30
N TYR A 215 14.89 12.76 -3.27
CA TYR A 215 15.75 13.47 -4.21
C TYR A 215 15.79 12.82 -5.60
N GLY A 216 15.35 11.56 -5.71
CA GLY A 216 15.14 10.87 -6.98
C GLY A 216 13.94 11.38 -7.78
N LEU A 217 13.09 12.24 -7.21
CA LEU A 217 12.02 12.93 -7.95
C LEU A 217 12.62 13.83 -9.04
N PRO A 218 12.15 13.75 -10.30
CA PRO A 218 12.78 14.40 -11.44
C PRO A 218 12.74 15.92 -11.38
N THR A 219 11.71 16.52 -10.76
CA THR A 219 11.53 17.98 -10.75
C THR A 219 11.50 18.55 -9.34
N ARG A 220 11.86 19.83 -9.21
CA ARG A 220 11.78 20.54 -7.92
C ARG A 220 10.33 20.72 -7.49
N GLU A 221 9.45 20.97 -8.46
CA GLU A 221 8.02 21.17 -8.26
C GLU A 221 7.36 19.94 -7.65
N GLU A 222 7.75 18.73 -8.07
CA GLU A 222 7.28 17.49 -7.46
C GLU A 222 7.77 17.34 -6.02
N ARG A 223 9.03 17.68 -5.73
CA ARG A 223 9.57 17.66 -4.36
C ARG A 223 8.82 18.65 -3.46
N ASP A 224 8.61 19.88 -3.94
CA ASP A 224 7.87 20.91 -3.21
C ASP A 224 6.41 20.47 -2.96
N ALA A 225 5.78 19.78 -3.92
CA ALA A 225 4.43 19.21 -3.74
C ALA A 225 4.40 18.10 -2.67
N VAL A 226 5.42 17.25 -2.60
CA VAL A 226 5.57 16.24 -1.54
C VAL A 226 5.82 16.90 -0.17
N ALA A 227 6.66 17.93 -0.11
CA ALA A 227 6.92 18.68 1.12
C ALA A 227 5.65 19.38 1.63
N ALA A 228 4.87 19.99 0.74
CA ALA A 228 3.57 20.59 1.09
C ALA A 228 2.56 19.53 1.59
N ALA A 229 2.54 18.35 0.97
CA ALA A 229 1.71 17.23 1.40
C ALA A 229 2.10 16.70 2.79
N TYR A 230 3.39 16.61 3.07
CA TYR A 230 3.94 16.29 4.39
C TYR A 230 3.54 17.32 5.45
N ALA A 231 3.70 18.61 5.16
CA ALA A 231 3.30 19.69 6.07
C ALA A 231 1.79 19.63 6.37
N ALA A 232 0.96 19.51 5.33
CA ALA A 232 -0.48 19.35 5.48
C ALA A 232 -0.88 18.09 6.27
N ARG A 233 -0.07 17.02 6.24
CA ARG A 233 -0.29 15.85 7.10
C ARG A 233 0.00 16.16 8.56
N CYS A 234 1.11 16.84 8.85
CA CYS A 234 1.45 17.24 10.21
C CYS A 234 0.42 18.23 10.78
N ASP A 235 -0.13 19.12 9.97
CA ASP A 235 -1.09 20.12 10.46
C ASP A 235 -2.46 19.54 10.82
N ARG A 236 -2.81 18.37 10.25
CA ARG A 236 -4.07 17.66 10.53
C ARG A 236 -4.13 16.96 11.89
N VAL A 237 -2.97 16.67 12.50
CA VAL A 237 -2.97 16.06 13.84
C VAL A 237 -3.15 17.15 14.91
N PRO A 238 -3.73 16.82 16.08
CA PRO A 238 -3.81 17.74 17.20
C PRO A 238 -2.46 18.35 17.53
N GLU A 239 -2.44 19.60 18.01
CA GLU A 239 -1.20 20.33 18.26
C GLU A 239 -0.23 19.56 19.18
N ALA A 240 -0.77 18.89 20.20
CA ALA A 240 0.00 18.04 21.12
C ALA A 240 0.77 16.90 20.43
N ASP A 241 0.28 16.41 19.28
CA ASP A 241 0.85 15.28 18.54
C ASP A 241 1.71 15.72 17.34
N ARG A 242 1.78 17.02 17.04
CA ARG A 242 2.44 17.53 15.82
C ARG A 242 3.92 17.21 15.78
N ASP A 243 4.61 17.35 16.91
CA ASP A 243 6.04 17.07 16.98
C ASP A 243 6.33 15.58 16.79
N GLU A 244 5.47 14.70 17.31
CA GLU A 244 5.58 13.27 17.06
C GLU A 244 5.29 12.91 15.60
N GLU A 245 4.29 13.54 14.98
CA GLU A 245 3.99 13.30 13.57
C GLU A 245 5.09 13.83 12.64
N ARG A 246 5.74 14.96 13.00
CA ARG A 246 6.91 15.51 12.30
C ARG A 246 8.13 14.62 12.42
N LYS A 247 8.38 14.04 13.60
CA LYS A 247 9.49 13.07 13.81
C LYS A 247 9.40 11.83 12.91
N LYS A 248 8.21 11.50 12.41
CA LYS A 248 8.01 10.37 11.48
C LYS A 248 8.51 10.68 10.05
N GLY A 249 8.87 11.93 9.75
CA GLY A 249 9.39 12.34 8.45
C GLY A 249 8.38 12.20 7.32
N ILE A 250 8.87 12.27 6.08
CA ILE A 250 8.08 12.08 4.86
C ILE A 250 7.70 10.60 4.73
N LYS A 251 6.45 10.34 4.37
CA LYS A 251 5.89 9.00 4.13
C LYS A 251 5.51 8.84 2.66
N ARG A 252 5.42 7.61 2.17
CA ARG A 252 5.06 7.31 0.77
C ARG A 252 3.69 7.90 0.38
N ILE A 253 2.77 8.04 1.33
CA ILE A 253 1.46 8.68 1.17
C ILE A 253 1.55 10.19 0.85
N ASP A 254 2.69 10.83 1.15
CA ASP A 254 2.91 12.24 0.83
C ASP A 254 3.23 12.42 -0.67
N PHE A 255 3.76 11.39 -1.35
CA PHE A 255 3.98 11.36 -2.80
C PHE A 255 2.68 11.35 -3.59
N LEU A 256 1.57 10.96 -2.94
CA LEU A 256 0.24 11.06 -3.52
C LEU A 256 -0.31 12.49 -3.53
N THR A 257 0.38 13.47 -2.93
CA THR A 257 0.05 14.91 -2.98
C THR A 257 -1.43 15.22 -2.68
N SER A 258 -2.24 15.63 -3.66
CA SER A 258 -3.68 15.87 -3.51
C SER A 258 -4.55 14.66 -3.88
N HIS A 259 -3.95 13.58 -4.39
CA HIS A 259 -4.58 12.39 -4.96
C HIS A 259 -4.53 11.19 -4.01
N TYR A 260 -5.29 11.22 -2.94
CA TYR A 260 -5.22 10.20 -1.88
C TYR A 260 -6.54 9.42 -1.67
N ARG A 261 -7.54 9.65 -2.51
CA ARG A 261 -8.76 8.82 -2.53
C ARG A 261 -8.54 7.65 -3.47
N PHE A 262 -8.76 6.45 -2.99
CA PHE A 262 -8.75 5.24 -3.81
C PHE A 262 -9.81 5.35 -4.92
N ARG A 263 -9.44 4.99 -6.15
CA ARG A 263 -10.33 4.95 -7.32
C ARG A 263 -10.45 3.56 -7.94
N GLY A 264 -9.50 2.69 -7.66
CA GLY A 264 -9.46 1.32 -8.14
C GLY A 264 -8.05 0.83 -8.42
N LEU A 265 -7.97 -0.40 -8.90
CA LEU A 265 -6.80 -1.10 -9.39
C LEU A 265 -7.10 -1.56 -10.82
N ASP A 266 -6.14 -1.43 -11.71
CA ASP A 266 -6.22 -1.95 -13.07
C ASP A 266 -5.05 -2.91 -13.36
N TYR A 267 -5.24 -3.83 -14.28
CA TYR A 267 -4.21 -4.78 -14.67
C TYR A 267 -3.00 -4.05 -15.26
N SER A 268 -1.79 -4.38 -14.79
CA SER A 268 -0.56 -3.81 -15.32
C SER A 268 0.04 -4.71 -16.40
N HIS A 269 0.58 -4.09 -17.45
CA HIS A 269 1.34 -4.81 -18.49
C HIS A 269 2.67 -5.40 -17.98
N GLN A 270 3.07 -5.11 -16.74
CA GLN A 270 4.35 -5.52 -16.16
C GLN A 270 4.43 -7.01 -15.78
N GLY A 271 3.29 -7.72 -15.71
CA GLY A 271 3.28 -9.15 -15.42
C GLY A 271 1.97 -9.65 -14.84
N ALA A 272 1.83 -10.97 -14.78
CA ALA A 272 0.69 -11.60 -14.14
C ALA A 272 0.67 -11.26 -12.64
N GLY A 273 -0.50 -10.85 -12.12
CA GLY A 273 -0.66 -10.49 -10.71
C GLY A 273 -0.11 -9.10 -10.33
N VAL A 274 0.31 -8.29 -11.31
CA VAL A 274 0.73 -6.90 -11.09
C VAL A 274 -0.42 -5.98 -11.46
N PHE A 275 -0.77 -5.07 -10.55
CA PHE A 275 -1.86 -4.11 -10.70
C PHE A 275 -1.38 -2.68 -10.48
N THR A 276 -1.99 -1.73 -11.17
CA THR A 276 -1.69 -0.30 -11.03
C THR A 276 -2.72 0.36 -10.13
N LEU A 277 -2.26 1.09 -9.11
CA LEU A 277 -3.13 1.86 -8.23
C LEU A 277 -3.63 3.11 -8.94
N HIS A 278 -4.96 3.29 -8.99
CA HIS A 278 -5.60 4.53 -9.39
C HIS A 278 -6.09 5.30 -8.18
N VAL A 279 -5.71 6.57 -8.13
CA VAL A 279 -6.14 7.53 -7.12
C VAL A 279 -6.82 8.73 -7.77
N GLN A 280 -7.66 9.40 -7.00
CA GLN A 280 -8.33 10.62 -7.41
C GLN A 280 -8.08 11.74 -6.40
N GLN A 281 -8.16 12.97 -6.89
CA GLN A 281 -8.07 14.15 -6.04
C GLN A 281 -9.22 14.15 -5.02
N ALA A 282 -8.91 14.46 -3.77
CA ALA A 282 -9.96 14.73 -2.80
C ALA A 282 -10.56 16.11 -3.08
N ARG A 283 -11.82 16.12 -3.50
CA ARG A 283 -12.69 17.31 -3.46
C ARG A 283 -12.95 17.74 -2.02
#